data_AF-A0A819HNA3-F1
#
_entry.id   AF-A0A819HNA3-F1
#
_cell.length_a   1.000
_cell.length_b   1.000
_cell.length_c   1.000
_cell.angle_alpha   90.00
_cell.angle_beta   90.00
_cell.angle_gamma   90.00
#
_symmetry.space_group_name_H-M   'P 1'
#
loop_
_entity.id
_entity.type
_entity.pdbx_description
1 polymer ?
#
loop_
_entity_poly.entity_id
_entity_poly.type
_entity_poly.pdbx_seq_one_letter_code
_entity_poly.pdbx_strand_id
1 'polypeptide(L)'
;MDVNQRFDRIVHDTVFIRDLCLLEYCPIDDSTFPLSDPIIDRFCSKILPQIGHKIKTLFLSRTSIERVLHATNYSNLNHLGLCDIEYKVAKSLFDVTETQNN
;
A
#
# COMPACT_ATOMS: atom_id res chain seq x y z
N MET A 1 -4.17 19.47 -15.77
CA MET A 1 -3.34 18.54 -16.56
C MET A 1 -2.76 17.53 -15.59
N ASP A 2 -3.17 16.26 -15.69
CA ASP A 2 -2.83 15.22 -14.70
C ASP A 2 -1.36 14.83 -14.87
N VAL A 3 -0.54 15.13 -13.87
CA VAL A 3 0.87 14.76 -13.82
C VAL A 3 0.89 13.24 -13.66
N ASN A 4 1.32 12.51 -14.71
CA ASN A 4 1.52 11.04 -14.75
C ASN A 4 0.47 10.15 -15.46
N GLN A 5 -0.03 10.54 -16.63
CA GLN A 5 -0.74 9.61 -17.55
C GLN A 5 0.06 8.34 -17.90
N ARG A 6 1.39 8.39 -17.79
CA ARG A 6 2.26 7.25 -18.06
C ARG A 6 2.06 6.10 -17.06
N PHE A 7 1.68 6.42 -15.82
CA PHE A 7 1.34 5.41 -14.81
C PHE A 7 0.02 4.71 -15.13
N ASP A 8 -0.96 5.41 -15.72
CA ASP A 8 -2.26 4.81 -16.07
C ASP A 8 -2.11 3.60 -17.01
N ARG A 9 -1.09 3.59 -17.87
CA ARG A 9 -0.77 2.45 -18.74
C ARG A 9 -0.12 1.27 -17.99
N ILE A 10 0.72 1.56 -16.99
CA ILE A 10 1.39 0.54 -16.17
C ILE A 10 0.38 -0.15 -15.24
N VAL A 11 -0.67 0.56 -14.82
CA VAL A 11 -1.81 0.05 -14.05
C VAL A 11 -2.65 -0.99 -14.83
N HIS A 12 -2.36 -1.21 -16.11
CA HIS A 12 -2.95 -2.32 -16.88
C HIS A 12 -1.96 -3.47 -17.16
N ASP A 13 -0.67 -3.32 -16.86
CA ASP A 13 0.34 -4.37 -17.04
C ASP A 13 0.26 -5.40 -15.89
N THR A 14 -0.18 -6.60 -16.21
CA THR A 14 -0.42 -7.68 -15.23
C THR A 14 0.82 -8.15 -14.50
N VAL A 15 2.03 -7.94 -15.03
CA VAL A 15 3.29 -8.36 -14.40
C VAL A 15 3.70 -7.35 -13.33
N PHE A 16 3.58 -6.05 -13.61
CA PHE A 16 3.98 -4.98 -12.69
C PHE A 16 3.01 -4.76 -11.53
N ILE A 17 1.73 -5.10 -11.70
CA ILE A 17 0.71 -4.84 -10.68
C ILE A 17 0.72 -5.87 -9.54
N ARG A 18 1.32 -7.04 -9.74
CA ARG A 18 1.30 -8.12 -8.76
C ARG A 18 1.93 -7.70 -7.42
N ASP A 19 3.03 -6.95 -7.50
CA ASP A 19 3.81 -6.52 -6.35
C ASP A 19 3.88 -4.99 -6.34
N LEU A 20 3.20 -4.36 -5.38
CA LEU A 20 3.11 -2.91 -5.27
C LEU A 20 3.85 -2.42 -4.02
N CYS A 21 4.81 -1.51 -4.23
CA CYS A 21 5.50 -0.83 -3.15
C CYS A 21 5.11 0.66 -3.15
N LEU A 22 4.47 1.12 -2.08
CA LEU A 22 4.06 2.52 -1.90
C LEU A 22 5.02 3.24 -0.95
N LEU A 23 6.32 3.15 -1.28
CA LEU A 23 7.43 3.77 -0.57
C LEU A 23 8.33 4.47 -1.57
N GLU A 24 8.96 5.55 -1.13
CA GLU A 24 10.04 6.20 -1.88
C GLU A 24 11.37 5.55 -1.47
N TYR A 25 12.17 5.14 -2.45
CA TYR A 25 13.49 4.53 -2.21
C TYR A 25 14.60 5.54 -2.48
N CYS A 26 15.49 5.72 -1.50
CA CYS A 26 16.69 6.53 -1.64
C CYS A 26 17.90 5.61 -1.82
N PRO A 27 18.52 5.59 -3.02
CA PRO A 27 19.64 4.70 -3.31
C PRO A 27 20.96 5.13 -2.63
N ILE A 28 21.03 6.36 -2.10
CA ILE A 28 22.26 6.92 -1.53
C ILE A 28 22.58 6.29 -0.18
N ASP A 29 21.56 6.07 0.64
CA ASP A 29 21.65 5.54 2.00
C ASP A 29 20.86 4.23 2.19
N ASP A 30 20.41 3.63 1.08
CA ASP A 30 19.61 2.39 1.05
C ASP A 30 18.37 2.46 1.96
N SER A 31 17.76 3.64 2.02
CA SER A 31 16.62 3.92 2.89
C SER A 31 15.30 3.96 2.12
N THR A 32 14.20 3.72 2.84
CA THR A 32 12.85 3.84 2.31
C THR A 32 12.06 4.86 3.12
N PHE A 33 11.36 5.77 2.44
CA PHE A 33 10.55 6.81 3.05
C PHE A 33 9.08 6.67 2.66
N PRO A 34 8.15 7.21 3.46
CA PRO A 34 6.76 7.34 3.07
C PRO A 34 6.62 8.20 1.81
N LEU A 35 5.75 7.78 0.88
CA LEU A 35 5.32 8.65 -0.21
C LEU A 35 4.53 9.85 0.33
N SER A 36 4.62 10.99 -0.36
CA SER A 36 3.83 12.18 -0.02
C SER A 36 2.31 11.94 -0.12
N ASP A 37 1.55 12.66 0.70
CA ASP A 37 0.08 12.52 0.77
C ASP A 37 -0.63 12.66 -0.57
N PRO A 38 -0.30 13.63 -1.45
CA PRO A 38 -0.97 13.76 -2.75
C PRO A 38 -0.77 12.53 -3.66
N ILE A 39 0.37 11.84 -3.53
CA ILE A 39 0.63 10.61 -4.29
C ILE A 39 -0.24 9.48 -3.74
N ILE A 40 -0.25 9.28 -2.42
CA ILE A 40 -1.09 8.26 -1.79
C ILE A 40 -2.57 8.52 -2.07
N ASP A 41 -3.05 9.77 -2.01
CA ASP A 41 -4.44 10.13 -2.32
C ASP A 41 -4.81 9.78 -3.75
N ARG A 42 -3.91 10.01 -4.70
CA ARG A 42 -4.11 9.59 -6.10
C ARG A 42 -4.19 8.07 -6.22
N PHE A 43 -3.34 7.34 -5.50
CA PHE A 43 -3.40 5.88 -5.48
C PHE A 43 -4.73 5.39 -4.91
N CYS A 44 -5.13 5.87 -3.74
CA CYS A 44 -6.37 5.49 -3.06
C CYS A 44 -7.63 5.81 -3.87
N SER A 45 -7.71 7.00 -4.45
CA SER A 45 -8.94 7.46 -5.14
C SER A 45 -9.06 6.97 -6.58
N LYS A 46 -7.94 6.79 -7.30
CA LYS A 46 -7.97 6.51 -8.75
C LYS A 46 -7.42 5.14 -9.12
N ILE A 47 -6.30 4.73 -8.53
CA ILE A 47 -5.52 3.59 -9.04
C ILE A 47 -5.94 2.29 -8.36
N LEU A 48 -5.87 2.24 -7.02
CA LEU A 48 -6.13 1.04 -6.24
C LEU A 48 -7.52 0.43 -6.49
N PRO A 49 -8.62 1.18 -6.63
CA PRO A 49 -9.92 0.60 -7.00
C PRO A 49 -9.91 -0.21 -8.30
N GLN A 50 -9.02 0.12 -9.24
CA GLN A 50 -8.93 -0.56 -10.54
C GLN A 50 -8.04 -1.81 -10.52
N ILE A 51 -7.08 -1.87 -9.58
CA ILE A 51 -6.05 -2.93 -9.54
C ILE A 51 -5.98 -3.71 -8.24
N GLY A 52 -6.77 -3.37 -7.22
CA GLY A 52 -6.75 -4.02 -5.90
C GLY A 52 -6.83 -5.54 -5.98
N HIS A 53 -7.72 -6.04 -6.84
CA HIS A 53 -7.90 -7.47 -7.08
C HIS A 53 -6.71 -8.16 -7.76
N LYS A 54 -5.74 -7.43 -8.33
CA LYS A 54 -4.55 -8.01 -8.99
C LYS A 54 -3.32 -8.05 -8.09
N ILE A 55 -3.31 -7.23 -7.04
CA ILE A 55 -2.18 -7.09 -6.12
C ILE A 55 -2.11 -8.34 -5.23
N LYS A 56 -0.94 -8.97 -5.19
CA LYS A 56 -0.61 -10.10 -4.30
C LYS A 56 0.33 -9.70 -3.17
N THR A 57 1.18 -8.72 -3.43
CA THR A 57 2.15 -8.21 -2.46
C THR A 57 2.01 -6.70 -2.35
N LEU A 58 1.90 -6.18 -1.13
CA LEU A 58 1.78 -4.75 -0.88
C LEU A 58 2.77 -4.33 0.22
N PHE A 59 3.61 -3.33 -0.06
CA PHE A 59 4.51 -2.72 0.93
C PHE A 59 4.08 -1.30 1.24
N LEU A 60 3.85 -1.00 2.52
CA LEU A 60 3.30 0.26 2.99
C LEU A 60 4.14 0.87 4.12
N SER A 61 4.10 2.20 4.20
CA SER A 61 4.56 2.94 5.38
C SER A 61 3.44 3.07 6.41
N ARG A 62 3.79 3.21 7.69
CA ARG A 62 2.85 3.43 8.81
C ARG A 62 1.76 4.47 8.50
N THR A 63 2.14 5.61 7.92
CA THR A 63 1.23 6.75 7.69
C THR A 63 0.20 6.50 6.60
N SER A 64 0.44 5.50 5.74
CA SER A 64 -0.42 5.18 4.60
C SER A 64 -1.34 3.97 4.81
N ILE A 65 -1.11 3.14 5.84
CA ILE A 65 -1.76 1.82 6.00
C ILE A 65 -3.28 1.94 5.94
N GLU A 66 -3.86 2.77 6.82
CA GLU A 66 -5.31 2.89 6.94
C GLU A 66 -5.93 3.35 5.62
N ARG A 67 -5.41 4.45 5.05
CA ARG A 67 -5.88 5.00 3.78
C ARG A 67 -5.81 4.01 2.62
N VAL A 68 -4.73 3.24 2.54
CA VAL A 68 -4.51 2.29 1.44
C VAL A 68 -5.38 1.05 1.63
N LEU A 69 -5.41 0.46 2.82
CA LEU A 69 -6.22 -0.74 3.09
C LEU A 69 -7.73 -0.47 2.95
N HIS A 70 -8.18 0.76 3.22
CA HIS A 70 -9.58 1.17 3.03
C HIS A 70 -9.92 1.58 1.58
N ALA A 71 -8.93 1.75 0.70
CA ALA A 71 -9.17 2.26 -0.66
C ALA A 71 -9.89 1.26 -1.58
N THR A 72 -9.71 -0.05 -1.34
CA THR A 72 -10.27 -1.10 -2.20
C THR A 72 -10.27 -2.45 -1.49
N ASN A 73 -10.92 -3.44 -2.10
CA ASN A 73 -10.83 -4.83 -1.66
C ASN A 73 -9.67 -5.53 -2.38
N TYR A 74 -8.71 -6.05 -1.59
CA TYR A 74 -7.54 -6.75 -2.11
C TYR A 74 -7.73 -8.27 -2.08
N SER A 75 -8.63 -8.78 -2.92
CA SER A 75 -9.06 -10.19 -2.90
C SER A 75 -7.95 -11.23 -3.13
N ASN A 76 -6.81 -10.82 -3.70
CA ASN A 76 -5.68 -11.69 -4.03
C ASN A 76 -4.42 -11.39 -3.20
N LEU A 77 -4.53 -10.55 -2.16
CA LEU A 77 -3.39 -10.17 -1.32
C LEU A 77 -2.94 -11.34 -0.46
N ASN A 78 -1.71 -11.78 -0.69
CA ASN A 78 -1.08 -12.87 0.04
C ASN A 78 0.02 -12.35 1.00
N HIS A 79 0.56 -11.17 0.72
CA HIS A 79 1.65 -10.59 1.50
C HIS A 79 1.44 -9.09 1.72
N LEU A 80 1.48 -8.69 2.99
CA LEU A 80 1.48 -7.30 3.42
C LEU A 80 2.78 -7.03 4.17
N GLY A 81 3.66 -6.26 3.55
CA GLY A 81 4.90 -5.77 4.14
C GLY A 81 4.70 -4.38 4.72
N LEU A 82 5.24 -4.19 5.93
CA LEU A 82 5.08 -2.97 6.69
C LEU A 82 6.46 -2.40 7.03
N CYS A 83 6.76 -1.21 6.51
CA CYS A 83 8.03 -0.53 6.69
C CYS A 83 7.90 0.61 7.70
N ASP A 84 8.97 0.85 8.46
CA ASP A 84 9.05 1.87 9.52
C ASP A 84 7.88 1.82 10.52
N ILE A 85 7.49 0.62 10.91
CA ILE A 85 6.52 0.44 11.99
C ILE A 85 7.25 0.17 13.30
N GLU A 86 7.02 1.03 14.28
CA GLU A 86 7.38 0.75 15.67
C GLU A 86 6.70 -0.55 16.12
N TYR A 87 7.46 -1.45 16.74
CA TYR A 87 6.98 -2.76 17.20
C TYR A 87 5.62 -2.73 17.92
N LYS A 88 5.33 -1.69 18.71
CA LYS A 88 4.05 -1.51 19.41
C LYS A 88 2.86 -1.36 18.47
N VAL A 89 3.04 -0.65 17.36
CA VAL A 89 2.00 -0.43 16.34
C VAL A 89 1.79 -1.68 15.50
N ALA A 90 2.88 -2.37 15.13
CA ALA A 90 2.79 -3.66 14.45
C ALA A 90 1.99 -4.65 15.31
N LYS A 91 2.31 -4.72 16.61
CA LYS A 91 1.59 -5.56 17.56
C LYS A 91 0.09 -5.23 17.61
N SER A 92 -0.31 -3.96 17.69
CA SER A 92 -1.75 -3.59 17.69
C SER A 92 -2.51 -3.93 16.41
N LEU A 93 -1.83 -3.96 15.25
CA LEU A 93 -2.46 -4.30 13.97
C LEU A 93 -2.71 -5.82 13.83
N PHE A 94 -1.87 -6.64 14.47
CA PHE A 94 -1.95 -8.10 14.38
C PHE A 94 -2.57 -8.76 15.62
N ASP A 95 -2.67 -8.06 16.76
CA ASP A 95 -3.31 -8.54 18.00
C ASP A 95 -4.85 -8.37 17.99
N VAL A 96 -5.49 -8.24 16.83
CA VAL A 96 -6.97 -8.25 16.74
C VAL A 96 -7.50 -9.69 16.86
N THR A 97 -7.32 -10.28 18.04
CA THR A 97 -8.02 -11.44 18.58
C THR A 97 -7.90 -11.28 20.10
N GLU A 98 -8.92 -11.02 20.91
CA GLU A 98 -10.26 -11.61 20.98
C GLU A 98 -11.26 -10.56 21.51
N THR A 99 -12.33 -10.25 20.75
CA THR A 99 -13.56 -9.77 21.41
C THR A 99 -14.13 -10.95 22.19
N GLN A 100 -13.90 -10.97 23.50
CA GLN A 100 -14.64 -11.82 24.43
C GLN A 100 -16.12 -11.49 24.28
N ASN A 101 -16.87 -12.40 23.67
CA ASN A 101 -18.32 -12.42 23.76
C ASN A 101 -18.68 -12.79 25.21
N ASN A 102 -19.11 -11.79 25.99
CA ASN A 102 -19.89 -12.00 27.21
C ASN A 102 -21.37 -12.03 26.87
#